data_AF-A0A6C0LFX7-F1
#
_entry.id   AF-A0A6C0LFX7-F1
#
_cell.length_a   1.000
_cell.length_b   1.000
_cell.length_c   1.000
_cell.angle_alpha   90.00
_cell.angle_beta   90.00
_cell.angle_gamma   90.00
#
_symmetry.space_group_name_H-M   'P 1'
#
loop_
_entity.id
_entity.type
_entity.pdbx_description
1 polymer ?
#
loop_
_entity_poly.entity_id
_entity_poly.type
_entity_poly.pdbx_seq_one_letter_code
_entity_poly.pdbx_strand_id
1 'polypeptide(L)'
;MYLTYISLILLLIILVAVIIQYTIARATENTSEQFINDPITISENVLNINADSGQHIIVDGSNLANIVDAIKKTNKIDKDTLGTGIKDPSVIAVIHNDSNIQLLIDPYINYYILNNTATVSDYKEGIFVCLSFKILRDKDCIWDLKNKVVAYLFMSDYLFIQALIKGYNLDINDVYIKKISYTDLKNTEKMFDYLFTYMVVDSEYMKFICGQRYYINGLKDVDIHRIKAYYPFIKENYNTVKYYYDKSKEKESDDSNKENKIDSMYISAEKSLLPIMSYAVISSVENFITRLEMPEDYLEAVKESYYTSDKKQGGNNGTGGYYGCYGNSEITGKFECDSYYNIDGTAKTYYSLWDKRCVADEECPYYKANTKYPNTRGGCIDGGFCEFPVGVKRLGYTKYSDTNLNTPLCYNCDNPEDKGNPDYVFENDFNERAKYKINTIISLLDYRSL
;
A
#
# COMPACT_ATOMS: atom_id res chain seq x y z
N MET A 1 -39.42 78.45 2.97
CA MET A 1 -40.30 77.28 2.90
C MET A 1 -40.16 76.48 1.60
N TYR A 2 -39.90 77.12 0.45
CA TYR A 2 -39.65 76.43 -0.83
C TYR A 2 -38.27 75.74 -0.91
N LEU A 3 -37.19 76.40 -0.44
CA LEU A 3 -35.84 75.81 -0.45
C LEU A 3 -35.71 74.56 0.45
N THR A 4 -36.42 74.52 1.56
CA THR A 4 -36.43 73.37 2.47
C THR A 4 -37.12 72.15 1.85
N TYR A 5 -38.16 72.36 1.05
CA TYR A 5 -38.84 71.31 0.30
C TYR A 5 -37.97 70.72 -0.82
N ILE A 6 -37.24 71.58 -1.55
CA ILE A 6 -36.33 71.14 -2.61
C ILE A 6 -35.18 70.29 -2.02
N SER A 7 -34.62 70.70 -0.87
CA SER A 7 -33.57 69.93 -0.18
C SER A 7 -34.05 68.55 0.29
N LEU A 8 -35.29 68.47 0.79
CA LEU A 8 -35.90 67.21 1.24
C LEU A 8 -36.16 66.24 0.07
N ILE A 9 -36.61 66.76 -1.08
CA ILE A 9 -36.80 65.96 -2.29
C ILE A 9 -35.46 65.44 -2.81
N LEU A 10 -34.40 66.26 -2.79
CA LEU A 10 -33.08 65.85 -3.26
C LEU A 10 -32.47 64.75 -2.39
N LEU A 11 -32.64 64.85 -1.06
CA LEU A 11 -32.25 63.82 -0.11
C LEU A 11 -33.00 62.49 -0.36
N LEU A 12 -34.29 62.57 -0.69
CA LEU A 12 -35.10 61.39 -0.95
C LEU A 12 -34.68 60.69 -2.26
N ILE A 13 -34.32 61.46 -3.29
CA ILE A 13 -33.78 60.92 -4.56
C ILE A 13 -32.43 60.22 -4.33
N ILE A 14 -31.54 60.82 -3.54
CA ILE A 14 -30.25 60.21 -3.19
C ILE A 14 -30.45 58.90 -2.43
N LEU A 15 -31.39 58.89 -1.47
CA LEU A 15 -31.69 57.70 -0.69
C LEU A 15 -32.24 56.56 -1.56
N VAL A 16 -33.12 56.87 -2.52
CA VAL A 16 -33.64 55.89 -3.49
C VAL A 16 -32.52 55.38 -4.40
N ALA A 17 -31.62 56.24 -4.87
CA ALA A 17 -30.48 55.83 -5.70
C ALA A 17 -29.52 54.88 -4.96
N VAL A 18 -29.27 55.14 -3.67
CA VAL A 18 -28.46 54.26 -2.81
C VAL A 18 -29.15 52.91 -2.59
N ILE A 19 -30.46 52.90 -2.36
CA ILE A 19 -31.22 51.65 -2.21
C ILE A 19 -31.17 50.83 -3.51
N ILE A 20 -31.35 51.47 -4.67
CA ILE A 20 -31.27 50.80 -5.98
C ILE A 20 -29.87 50.21 -6.19
N GLN A 21 -28.80 50.98 -5.96
CA GLN A 21 -27.43 50.45 -6.07
C GLN A 21 -27.17 49.30 -5.10
N TYR A 22 -27.66 49.38 -3.87
CA TYR A 22 -27.54 48.30 -2.89
C TYR A 22 -28.29 47.03 -3.35
N THR A 23 -29.48 47.17 -3.91
CA THR A 23 -30.23 46.02 -4.45
C THR A 23 -29.58 45.41 -5.69
N ILE A 24 -28.98 46.21 -6.57
CA ILE A 24 -28.27 45.71 -7.76
C ILE A 24 -26.98 45.01 -7.33
N ALA A 25 -26.19 45.59 -6.42
CA ALA A 25 -24.98 44.98 -5.88
C ALA A 25 -25.27 43.62 -5.22
N ARG A 26 -26.36 43.54 -4.46
CA ARG A 26 -26.81 42.31 -3.80
C ARG A 26 -27.38 41.27 -4.79
N ALA A 27 -27.93 41.71 -5.93
CA ALA A 27 -28.35 40.81 -7.00
C ALA A 27 -27.14 40.22 -7.74
N THR A 28 -26.05 40.98 -7.90
CA THR A 28 -24.80 40.50 -8.52
C THR A 28 -23.94 39.63 -7.60
N GLU A 29 -24.03 39.77 -6.27
CA GLU A 29 -23.34 38.86 -5.32
C GLU A 29 -23.95 37.44 -5.30
N ASN A 30 -25.19 37.27 -5.75
CA ASN A 30 -25.90 35.98 -5.75
C ASN A 30 -25.75 35.17 -7.05
N THR A 31 -25.01 35.66 -8.03
CA THR A 31 -24.67 34.92 -9.25
C THR A 31 -23.15 34.78 -9.36
N SER A 32 -22.52 34.19 -8.35
CA SER A 32 -21.35 33.37 -8.67
C SER A 32 -21.87 32.18 -9.47
N GLU A 33 -21.64 32.15 -10.77
CA GLU A 33 -21.72 30.91 -11.53
C GLU A 33 -20.69 29.95 -10.92
N GLN A 34 -21.13 29.16 -9.93
CA GLN A 34 -20.37 28.01 -9.48
C GLN A 34 -20.56 26.95 -10.55
N PHE A 35 -19.61 26.87 -11.49
CA PHE A 35 -19.41 25.66 -12.28
C PHE A 35 -18.91 24.58 -11.31
N ILE A 36 -19.83 24.01 -10.54
CA ILE A 36 -19.57 22.80 -9.77
C ILE A 36 -19.54 21.68 -10.81
N ASN A 37 -18.39 21.50 -11.47
CA ASN A 37 -18.16 20.34 -12.32
C ASN A 37 -17.72 19.18 -11.42
N ASP A 38 -18.67 18.69 -10.60
CA ASP A 38 -18.43 17.57 -9.70
C ASP A 38 -17.92 16.38 -10.51
N PRO A 39 -16.78 15.78 -10.13
CA PRO A 39 -16.21 14.70 -10.90
C PRO A 39 -17.11 13.47 -10.88
N ILE A 40 -17.21 12.78 -12.01
CA ILE A 40 -17.79 11.44 -12.10
C ILE A 40 -16.69 10.45 -11.74
N THR A 41 -16.76 9.88 -10.55
CA THR A 41 -15.78 8.92 -10.04
C THR A 41 -16.19 7.50 -10.38
N ILE A 42 -15.27 6.74 -10.96
CA ILE A 42 -15.48 5.36 -11.40
C ILE A 42 -14.64 4.43 -10.53
N SER A 43 -15.27 3.43 -9.94
CA SER A 43 -14.59 2.48 -9.05
C SER A 43 -15.36 1.17 -8.93
N GLU A 44 -14.67 0.12 -8.48
CA GLU A 44 -15.28 -1.15 -8.12
C GLU A 44 -15.85 -1.21 -6.71
N ASN A 45 -15.41 -0.32 -5.83
CA ASN A 45 -15.82 -0.30 -4.43
C ASN A 45 -16.35 1.08 -4.02
N VAL A 46 -17.61 1.34 -4.38
CA VAL A 46 -18.28 2.59 -3.99
C VAL A 46 -18.46 2.72 -2.49
N LEU A 47 -18.54 1.61 -1.75
CA LEU A 47 -18.76 1.66 -0.31
C LEU A 47 -17.53 2.22 0.42
N ASN A 48 -16.35 2.12 -0.18
CA ASN A 48 -15.14 2.80 0.28
C ASN A 48 -15.09 4.29 -0.09
N ILE A 49 -16.00 4.76 -0.96
CA ILE A 49 -16.09 6.15 -1.41
C ILE A 49 -17.19 6.86 -0.62
N ASN A 50 -16.95 8.11 -0.23
CA ASN A 50 -17.99 8.91 0.40
C ASN A 50 -19.11 9.21 -0.62
N ALA A 51 -20.34 8.77 -0.36
CA ALA A 51 -21.50 9.01 -1.22
C ALA A 51 -21.79 10.51 -1.46
N ASP A 52 -21.32 11.39 -0.57
CA ASP A 52 -21.50 12.84 -0.70
C ASP A 52 -20.48 13.51 -1.64
N SER A 53 -19.52 12.76 -2.20
CA SER A 53 -18.42 13.30 -3.02
C SER A 53 -18.66 13.19 -4.54
N GLY A 54 -19.71 13.88 -5.03
CA GLY A 54 -20.00 13.96 -6.47
C GLY A 54 -20.72 12.72 -7.01
N GLN A 55 -20.65 12.50 -8.32
CA GLN A 55 -21.33 11.36 -8.96
C GLN A 55 -20.43 10.13 -8.97
N HIS A 56 -21.01 8.95 -8.71
CA HIS A 56 -20.27 7.70 -8.63
C HIS A 56 -20.84 6.63 -9.56
N ILE A 57 -19.97 6.00 -10.35
CA ILE A 57 -20.33 4.86 -11.20
C ILE A 57 -19.59 3.63 -10.70
N ILE A 58 -20.37 2.59 -10.38
CA ILE A 58 -19.87 1.31 -9.91
C ILE A 58 -19.65 0.40 -11.10
N VAL A 59 -18.46 -0.18 -11.19
CA VAL A 59 -18.12 -1.20 -12.18
C VAL A 59 -17.66 -2.46 -11.47
N ASP A 60 -18.09 -3.64 -11.88
CA ASP A 60 -17.48 -4.86 -11.35
C ASP A 60 -16.01 -4.95 -11.80
N GLY A 61 -15.21 -5.73 -11.06
CA GLY A 61 -13.78 -5.83 -11.35
C GLY A 61 -13.43 -6.28 -12.79
N SER A 62 -14.26 -7.11 -13.44
CA SER A 62 -13.97 -7.52 -14.82
C SER A 62 -14.20 -6.38 -15.82
N ASN A 63 -15.21 -5.56 -15.58
CA ASN A 63 -15.47 -4.35 -16.36
C ASN A 63 -14.45 -3.25 -16.05
N LEU A 64 -14.01 -3.10 -14.79
CA LEU A 64 -12.91 -2.20 -14.44
C LEU A 64 -11.61 -2.59 -15.15
N ALA A 65 -11.29 -3.89 -15.22
CA ALA A 65 -10.14 -4.37 -15.98
C ALA A 65 -10.25 -3.98 -17.47
N ASN A 66 -11.42 -4.20 -18.10
CA ASN A 66 -11.64 -3.78 -19.49
C ASN A 66 -11.40 -2.27 -19.72
N ILE A 67 -11.85 -1.44 -18.78
CA ILE A 67 -11.62 0.01 -18.81
C ILE A 67 -10.12 0.32 -18.70
N VAL A 68 -9.41 -0.30 -17.75
CA VAL A 68 -7.95 -0.13 -17.57
C VAL A 68 -7.21 -0.51 -18.85
N ASP A 69 -7.59 -1.60 -19.52
CA ASP A 69 -6.99 -2.03 -20.78
C ASP A 69 -7.26 -1.06 -21.94
N ALA A 70 -8.48 -0.53 -22.00
CA ALA A 70 -8.84 0.48 -22.99
C ALA A 70 -8.00 1.74 -22.78
N ILE A 71 -7.92 2.24 -21.54
CA ILE A 71 -7.11 3.41 -21.16
C ILE A 71 -5.64 3.18 -21.50
N LYS A 72 -5.09 2.01 -21.15
CA LYS A 72 -3.70 1.65 -21.47
C LYS A 72 -3.42 1.71 -22.98
N LYS A 73 -4.38 1.28 -23.80
CA LYS A 73 -4.25 1.25 -25.26
C LYS A 73 -4.41 2.63 -25.90
N THR A 74 -5.32 3.45 -25.39
CA THR A 74 -5.71 4.73 -26.01
C THR A 74 -5.00 5.93 -25.39
N ASN A 75 -4.46 5.78 -24.17
CA ASN A 75 -3.93 6.84 -23.33
C ASN A 75 -4.95 7.98 -23.11
N LYS A 76 -6.23 7.62 -22.95
CA LYS A 76 -7.33 8.55 -22.71
C LYS A 76 -8.26 8.01 -21.64
N ILE A 77 -8.87 8.92 -20.88
CA ILE A 77 -10.00 8.62 -19.99
C ILE A 77 -11.18 9.42 -20.55
N ASP A 78 -12.09 8.74 -21.24
CA ASP A 78 -13.21 9.35 -21.95
C ASP A 78 -14.39 8.37 -22.04
N LYS A 79 -15.54 8.85 -22.52
CA LYS A 79 -16.74 8.05 -22.68
C LYS A 79 -16.52 6.73 -23.45
N ASP A 80 -15.67 6.74 -24.47
CA ASP A 80 -15.43 5.58 -25.34
C ASP A 80 -14.64 4.50 -24.60
N THR A 81 -13.58 4.89 -23.88
CA THR A 81 -12.81 3.97 -23.04
C THR A 81 -13.64 3.39 -21.90
N LEU A 82 -14.50 4.20 -21.28
CA LEU A 82 -15.45 3.74 -20.26
C LEU A 82 -16.52 2.80 -20.82
N GLY A 83 -16.99 3.03 -22.05
CA GLY A 83 -17.97 2.18 -22.75
C GLY A 83 -17.49 0.75 -23.00
N THR A 84 -16.19 0.47 -22.86
CA THR A 84 -15.66 -0.91 -22.95
C THR A 84 -16.03 -1.78 -21.75
N GLY A 85 -16.16 -1.17 -20.56
CA GLY A 85 -16.56 -1.86 -19.33
C GLY A 85 -18.00 -1.56 -18.91
N ILE A 86 -18.51 -0.35 -19.14
CA ILE A 86 -19.89 0.00 -18.77
C ILE A 86 -20.80 -0.25 -19.97
N LYS A 87 -21.49 -1.40 -19.96
CA LYS A 87 -22.39 -1.82 -21.05
C LYS A 87 -23.83 -1.32 -20.91
N ASP A 88 -24.20 -0.78 -19.76
CA ASP A 88 -25.54 -0.24 -19.54
C ASP A 88 -25.68 1.12 -20.26
N PRO A 89 -26.53 1.22 -21.30
CA PRO A 89 -26.71 2.45 -22.05
C PRO A 89 -27.22 3.61 -21.19
N SER A 90 -27.97 3.33 -20.13
CA SER A 90 -28.50 4.35 -19.23
C SER A 90 -27.40 5.02 -18.41
N VAL A 91 -26.38 4.26 -18.00
CA VAL A 91 -25.23 4.77 -17.25
C VAL A 91 -24.29 5.57 -18.18
N ILE A 92 -24.04 5.04 -19.38
CA ILE A 92 -23.22 5.75 -20.40
C ILE A 92 -23.87 7.04 -20.88
N ALA A 93 -25.21 7.15 -20.86
CA ALA A 93 -25.91 8.37 -21.26
C ALA A 93 -25.64 9.55 -20.32
N VAL A 94 -25.33 9.29 -19.03
CA VAL A 94 -25.00 10.32 -18.03
C VAL A 94 -23.60 10.89 -18.25
N ILE A 95 -22.70 10.14 -18.89
CA ILE A 95 -21.36 10.60 -19.22
C ILE A 95 -21.42 11.43 -20.50
N HIS A 96 -21.24 12.74 -20.35
CA HIS A 96 -21.10 13.68 -21.46
C HIS A 96 -19.63 13.75 -21.92
N ASN A 97 -19.38 14.28 -23.11
CA ASN A 97 -18.03 14.32 -23.69
C ASN A 97 -17.07 15.27 -22.93
N ASP A 98 -17.64 16.22 -22.19
CA ASP A 98 -16.96 17.22 -21.37
C ASP A 98 -17.02 16.90 -19.87
N SER A 99 -17.54 15.72 -19.50
CA SER A 99 -17.58 15.28 -18.11
C SER A 99 -16.18 15.20 -17.51
N ASN A 100 -16.02 15.74 -16.30
CA ASN A 100 -14.81 15.58 -15.50
C ASN A 100 -14.76 14.15 -14.93
N ILE A 101 -14.13 13.23 -15.63
CA ILE A 101 -14.07 11.82 -15.24
C ILE A 101 -12.85 11.59 -14.34
N GLN A 102 -13.08 10.89 -13.24
CA GLN A 102 -12.02 10.39 -12.36
C GLN A 102 -12.14 8.88 -12.21
N LEU A 103 -11.01 8.19 -12.25
CA LEU A 103 -10.94 6.76 -11.96
C LEU A 103 -10.23 6.59 -10.62
N LEU A 104 -10.86 5.84 -9.72
CA LEU A 104 -10.31 5.47 -8.43
C LEU A 104 -9.84 4.01 -8.51
N ILE A 105 -8.53 3.81 -8.64
CA ILE A 105 -7.92 2.49 -8.83
C ILE A 105 -6.77 2.23 -7.87
N ASP A 106 -6.45 0.95 -7.72
CA ASP A 106 -5.27 0.50 -7.00
C ASP A 106 -4.00 1.20 -7.52
N PRO A 107 -3.16 1.78 -6.63
CA PRO A 107 -1.91 2.43 -7.04
C PRO A 107 -0.97 1.47 -7.79
N TYR A 108 -1.06 0.16 -7.54
CA TYR A 108 -0.35 -0.85 -8.30
C TYR A 108 -0.71 -0.83 -9.80
N ILE A 109 -2.00 -0.70 -10.11
CA ILE A 109 -2.49 -0.69 -11.47
C ILE A 109 -2.06 0.61 -12.16
N ASN A 110 -2.19 1.74 -11.46
CA ASN A 110 -1.75 3.02 -12.00
C ASN A 110 -0.24 3.00 -12.35
N TYR A 111 0.58 2.46 -11.44
CA TYR A 111 2.04 2.47 -11.61
C TYR A 111 2.52 1.41 -12.61
N TYR A 112 2.11 0.15 -12.48
CA TYR A 112 2.68 -0.94 -13.30
C TYR A 112 1.89 -1.25 -14.57
N ILE A 113 0.57 -1.05 -14.57
CA ILE A 113 -0.29 -1.44 -15.69
C ILE A 113 -0.49 -0.26 -16.63
N LEU A 114 -0.87 0.90 -16.07
CA LEU A 114 -1.00 2.13 -16.84
C LEU A 114 0.36 2.76 -17.11
N ASN A 115 1.31 2.69 -16.18
CA ASN A 115 2.59 3.43 -16.26
C ASN A 115 2.37 4.94 -16.41
N ASN A 116 1.41 5.45 -15.64
CA ASN A 116 0.95 6.82 -15.73
C ASN A 116 1.98 7.78 -15.11
N THR A 117 2.41 8.78 -15.88
CA THR A 117 3.28 9.87 -15.42
C THR A 117 2.54 11.17 -15.10
N ALA A 118 1.23 11.21 -15.34
CA ALA A 118 0.42 12.37 -15.03
C ALA A 118 0.34 12.60 -13.51
N THR A 119 -0.02 13.82 -13.10
CA THR A 119 -0.27 14.14 -11.70
C THR A 119 -1.41 13.29 -11.16
N VAL A 120 -1.11 12.47 -10.16
CA VAL A 120 -2.05 11.60 -9.46
C VAL A 120 -2.24 12.14 -8.05
N SER A 121 -3.46 12.05 -7.52
CA SER A 121 -3.73 12.37 -6.12
C SER A 121 -4.11 11.11 -5.34
N ASP A 122 -3.77 11.08 -4.05
CA ASP A 122 -4.10 9.97 -3.19
C ASP A 122 -5.49 10.16 -2.58
N TYR A 123 -6.31 9.12 -2.62
CA TYR A 123 -7.55 9.06 -1.88
C TYR A 123 -7.29 8.84 -0.38
N LYS A 124 -8.36 8.85 0.41
CA LYS A 124 -8.31 8.54 1.84
C LYS A 124 -7.63 7.19 2.09
N GLU A 125 -6.77 7.18 3.10
CA GLU A 125 -6.09 5.97 3.56
C GLU A 125 -7.11 4.96 4.09
N GLY A 126 -6.89 3.70 3.73
CA GLY A 126 -7.58 2.53 4.27
C GLY A 126 -6.59 1.50 4.78
N ILE A 127 -7.13 0.49 5.44
CA ILE A 127 -6.38 -0.62 6.04
C ILE A 127 -6.78 -1.95 5.41
N PHE A 128 -5.81 -2.84 5.26
CA PHE A 128 -6.07 -4.24 5.00
C PHE A 128 -6.38 -4.98 6.31
N VAL A 129 -7.48 -5.71 6.32
CA VAL A 129 -7.93 -6.57 7.43
C VAL A 129 -8.18 -8.00 6.96
N CYS A 130 -8.20 -8.94 7.90
CA CYS A 130 -8.57 -10.32 7.66
C CYS A 130 -9.85 -10.70 8.41
N LEU A 131 -10.89 -11.07 7.68
CA LEU A 131 -12.10 -11.65 8.23
C LEU A 131 -11.95 -13.17 8.35
N SER A 132 -12.37 -13.73 9.47
CA SER A 132 -12.40 -15.19 9.68
C SER A 132 -13.46 -15.61 10.71
N PHE A 133 -13.61 -16.92 10.90
CA PHE A 133 -14.56 -17.51 11.86
C PHE A 133 -14.04 -17.53 13.31
N LYS A 134 -12.83 -17.04 13.57
CA LYS A 134 -12.23 -16.98 14.91
C LYS A 134 -11.36 -15.74 15.08
N ILE A 135 -11.00 -15.42 16.32
CA ILE A 135 -9.93 -14.45 16.58
C ILE A 135 -8.60 -15.09 16.23
N LEU A 136 -7.79 -14.39 15.43
CA LEU A 136 -6.46 -14.84 15.03
C LEU A 136 -5.43 -14.52 16.10
N ARG A 137 -4.54 -15.47 16.33
CA ARG A 137 -3.41 -15.42 17.26
C ARG A 137 -2.13 -15.80 16.52
N ASP A 138 -0.97 -15.56 17.13
CA ASP A 138 0.33 -15.79 16.48
C ASP A 138 0.49 -17.26 16.02
N LYS A 139 -0.04 -18.21 16.79
CA LYS A 139 -0.06 -19.64 16.44
C LYS A 139 -0.92 -20.02 15.24
N ASP A 140 -1.76 -19.12 14.73
CA ASP A 140 -2.66 -19.40 13.61
C ASP A 140 -1.97 -19.20 12.25
N CYS A 141 -0.75 -18.66 12.23
CA CYS A 141 0.11 -18.49 11.05
C CYS A 141 -0.68 -18.08 9.80
N ILE A 142 -1.21 -16.86 9.79
CA ILE A 142 -2.15 -16.38 8.77
C ILE A 142 -1.57 -16.41 7.34
N TRP A 143 -0.24 -16.39 7.21
CA TRP A 143 0.47 -16.52 5.96
C TRP A 143 0.50 -17.95 5.42
N ASP A 144 0.21 -18.99 6.22
CA ASP A 144 0.07 -20.36 5.74
C ASP A 144 -1.34 -20.59 5.18
N LEU A 145 -1.46 -20.28 3.88
CA LEU A 145 -2.71 -20.40 3.13
C LEU A 145 -2.89 -21.79 2.50
N LYS A 146 -2.00 -22.75 2.76
CA LYS A 146 -2.05 -24.08 2.15
C LYS A 146 -3.35 -24.79 2.53
N ASN A 147 -4.07 -25.27 1.53
CA ASN A 147 -5.39 -25.91 1.64
C ASN A 147 -6.47 -25.02 2.29
N LYS A 148 -6.33 -23.70 2.25
CA LYS A 148 -7.33 -22.75 2.75
C LYS A 148 -8.18 -22.20 1.62
N VAL A 149 -9.44 -21.91 1.92
CA VAL A 149 -10.29 -21.12 1.04
C VAL A 149 -10.08 -19.64 1.37
N VAL A 150 -9.47 -18.91 0.44
CA VAL A 150 -9.14 -17.49 0.59
C VAL A 150 -10.07 -16.68 -0.30
N ALA A 151 -10.95 -15.90 0.32
CA ALA A 151 -11.92 -15.09 -0.39
C ALA A 151 -11.42 -13.66 -0.65
N TYR A 152 -11.97 -13.04 -1.69
CA TYR A 152 -11.81 -11.63 -2.03
C TYR A 152 -13.10 -11.05 -2.60
N LEU A 153 -13.29 -9.73 -2.46
CA LEU A 153 -14.42 -9.00 -3.04
C LEU A 153 -13.98 -8.13 -4.22
N PHE A 154 -12.84 -7.45 -4.06
CA PHE A 154 -12.34 -6.44 -4.99
C PHE A 154 -11.00 -6.82 -5.60
N MET A 155 -10.61 -6.11 -6.66
CA MET A 155 -9.33 -6.29 -7.33
C MET A 155 -8.15 -5.99 -6.39
N SER A 156 -8.24 -4.95 -5.54
CA SER A 156 -7.19 -4.67 -4.54
C SER A 156 -7.01 -5.80 -3.52
N ASP A 157 -8.10 -6.43 -3.10
CA ASP A 157 -8.06 -7.60 -2.22
C ASP A 157 -7.30 -8.74 -2.90
N TYR A 158 -7.61 -8.99 -4.18
CA TYR A 158 -6.98 -10.03 -4.98
C TYR A 158 -5.49 -9.78 -5.24
N LEU A 159 -5.10 -8.54 -5.54
CA LEU A 159 -3.69 -8.15 -5.71
C LEU A 159 -2.91 -8.34 -4.41
N PHE A 160 -3.48 -7.95 -3.28
CA PHE A 160 -2.88 -8.17 -1.97
C PHE A 160 -2.68 -9.66 -1.65
N ILE A 161 -3.68 -10.51 -1.94
CA ILE A 161 -3.58 -11.97 -1.76
C ILE A 161 -2.47 -12.56 -2.63
N GLN A 162 -2.38 -12.16 -3.90
CA GLN A 162 -1.30 -12.63 -4.78
C GLN A 162 0.08 -12.23 -4.26
N ALA A 163 0.22 -10.98 -3.78
CA ALA A 163 1.45 -10.50 -3.17
C ALA A 163 1.82 -11.29 -1.90
N LEU A 164 0.83 -11.66 -1.09
CA LEU A 164 1.03 -12.50 0.10
C LEU A 164 1.49 -13.93 -0.28
N ILE A 165 0.84 -14.58 -1.25
CA ILE A 165 1.19 -15.92 -1.74
C ILE A 165 2.63 -15.91 -2.27
N LYS A 166 2.97 -14.94 -3.12
CA LYS A 166 4.30 -14.80 -3.71
C LYS A 166 5.36 -14.46 -2.66
N GLY A 167 5.10 -13.52 -1.76
CA GLY A 167 6.04 -13.10 -0.69
C GLY A 167 6.41 -14.23 0.29
N TYR A 168 5.54 -15.22 0.44
CA TYR A 168 5.77 -16.40 1.27
C TYR A 168 6.16 -17.65 0.48
N ASN A 169 6.44 -17.53 -0.82
CA ASN A 169 6.80 -18.65 -1.70
C ASN A 169 5.80 -19.82 -1.62
N LEU A 170 4.50 -19.50 -1.50
CA LEU A 170 3.45 -20.50 -1.49
C LEU A 170 3.11 -20.94 -2.92
N ASP A 171 2.81 -22.23 -3.10
CA ASP A 171 2.24 -22.70 -4.36
C ASP A 171 0.79 -22.25 -4.46
N ILE A 172 0.48 -21.46 -5.49
CA ILE A 172 -0.89 -20.99 -5.75
C ILE A 172 -1.87 -22.14 -5.97
N ASN A 173 -1.40 -23.29 -6.48
CA ASN A 173 -2.25 -24.46 -6.69
C ASN A 173 -2.71 -25.12 -5.37
N ASP A 174 -2.02 -24.84 -4.28
CA ASP A 174 -2.40 -25.29 -2.94
C ASP A 174 -3.34 -24.31 -2.23
N VAL A 175 -3.70 -23.18 -2.85
CA VAL A 175 -4.56 -22.14 -2.26
C VAL A 175 -5.85 -22.01 -3.06
N TYR A 176 -7.00 -22.18 -2.41
CA TYR A 176 -8.30 -22.08 -3.05
C TYR A 176 -8.78 -20.63 -3.02
N ILE A 177 -8.42 -19.85 -4.03
CA ILE A 177 -8.87 -18.46 -4.13
C ILE A 177 -10.30 -18.40 -4.67
N LYS A 178 -11.19 -17.64 -4.02
CA LYS A 178 -12.60 -17.53 -4.38
C LYS A 178 -13.11 -16.10 -4.36
N LYS A 179 -13.59 -15.59 -5.50
CA LYS A 179 -14.36 -14.34 -5.54
C LYS A 179 -15.70 -14.53 -4.86
N ILE A 180 -16.08 -13.58 -4.00
CA ILE A 180 -17.39 -13.52 -3.37
C ILE A 180 -18.03 -12.15 -3.60
N SER A 181 -19.32 -12.05 -3.31
CA SER A 181 -20.13 -10.83 -3.40
C SER A 181 -20.59 -10.36 -2.02
N TYR A 182 -21.11 -9.13 -1.94
CA TYR A 182 -21.72 -8.62 -0.71
C TYR A 182 -22.87 -9.49 -0.18
N THR A 183 -23.60 -10.16 -1.08
CA THR A 183 -24.68 -11.08 -0.70
C THR A 183 -24.17 -12.35 -0.05
N ASP A 184 -22.99 -12.83 -0.44
CA ASP A 184 -22.37 -14.02 0.15
C ASP A 184 -21.95 -13.76 1.60
N LEU A 185 -21.49 -12.56 1.93
CA LEU A 185 -21.13 -12.18 3.30
C LEU A 185 -22.32 -12.13 4.27
N LYS A 186 -23.53 -11.91 3.76
CA LYS A 186 -24.76 -11.95 4.56
C LYS A 186 -25.15 -13.38 4.93
N ASN A 187 -24.61 -14.39 4.24
CA ASN A 187 -24.84 -15.79 4.56
C ASN A 187 -24.06 -16.19 5.83
N THR A 188 -24.70 -16.98 6.69
CA THR A 188 -24.12 -17.46 7.95
C THR A 188 -23.32 -18.77 7.79
N GLU A 189 -23.38 -19.40 6.62
CA GLU A 189 -22.61 -20.62 6.35
C GLU A 189 -21.13 -20.32 6.12
N LYS A 190 -20.27 -21.27 6.51
CA LYS A 190 -18.82 -21.14 6.33
C LYS A 190 -18.43 -21.22 4.86
N MET A 191 -18.19 -20.07 4.23
CA MET A 191 -17.84 -19.97 2.80
C MET A 191 -16.34 -19.87 2.51
N PHE A 192 -15.54 -19.43 3.49
CA PHE A 192 -14.09 -19.24 3.37
C PHE A 192 -13.40 -19.46 4.72
N ASP A 193 -12.08 -19.62 4.71
CA ASP A 193 -11.27 -19.60 5.94
C ASP A 193 -10.82 -18.17 6.26
N TYR A 194 -10.36 -17.45 5.24
CA TYR A 194 -9.89 -16.08 5.34
C TYR A 194 -10.48 -15.23 4.22
N LEU A 195 -10.89 -14.01 4.53
CA LEU A 195 -11.16 -12.95 3.56
C LEU A 195 -10.21 -11.80 3.88
N PHE A 196 -9.28 -11.53 2.96
CA PHE A 196 -8.46 -10.32 3.05
C PHE A 196 -9.17 -9.21 2.30
N THR A 197 -9.37 -8.07 2.94
CA THR A 197 -10.04 -6.96 2.28
C THR A 197 -9.52 -5.59 2.67
N TYR A 198 -9.45 -4.70 1.68
CA TYR A 198 -9.09 -3.30 1.86
C TYR A 198 -10.31 -2.46 2.24
N MET A 199 -10.18 -1.73 3.34
CA MET A 199 -11.28 -0.96 3.93
C MET A 199 -10.83 0.46 4.27
N VAL A 200 -11.47 1.45 3.64
CA VAL A 200 -11.27 2.87 3.97
C VAL A 200 -11.88 3.14 5.34
N VAL A 201 -11.12 3.80 6.21
CA VAL A 201 -11.58 4.13 7.57
C VAL A 201 -12.74 5.13 7.47
N ASP A 202 -13.79 4.92 8.26
CA ASP A 202 -15.03 5.73 8.27
C ASP A 202 -15.88 5.60 7.00
N SER A 203 -15.66 4.56 6.19
CA SER A 203 -16.46 4.32 4.99
C SER A 203 -17.73 3.50 5.27
N GLU A 204 -18.68 3.54 4.34
CA GLU A 204 -19.86 2.65 4.37
C GLU A 204 -19.45 1.18 4.26
N TYR A 205 -18.32 0.89 3.60
CA TYR A 205 -17.77 -0.45 3.53
C TYR A 205 -17.32 -0.95 4.91
N MET A 206 -16.69 -0.09 5.70
CA MET A 206 -16.32 -0.41 7.07
C MET A 206 -17.53 -0.74 7.93
N LYS A 207 -18.59 0.07 7.83
CA LYS A 207 -19.86 -0.20 8.54
C LYS A 207 -20.47 -1.52 8.10
N PHE A 208 -20.48 -1.79 6.80
CA PHE A 208 -20.96 -3.05 6.23
C PHE A 208 -20.17 -4.24 6.79
N ILE A 209 -18.84 -4.21 6.74
CA ILE A 209 -17.96 -5.28 7.21
C ILE A 209 -18.09 -5.51 8.72
N CYS A 210 -18.12 -4.44 9.52
CA CYS A 210 -18.33 -4.52 10.97
C CYS A 210 -19.72 -5.04 11.36
N GLY A 211 -20.71 -4.92 10.48
CA GLY A 211 -22.05 -5.50 10.66
C GLY A 211 -22.13 -7.01 10.37
N GLN A 212 -21.08 -7.63 9.80
CA GLN A 212 -21.09 -9.05 9.47
C GLN A 212 -20.71 -9.92 10.68
N ARG A 213 -21.13 -11.19 10.66
CA ARG A 213 -20.85 -12.18 11.72
C ARG A 213 -19.49 -12.87 11.54
N TYR A 214 -18.46 -12.09 11.25
CA TYR A 214 -17.09 -12.57 11.07
C TYR A 214 -16.16 -11.80 11.99
N TYR A 215 -15.17 -12.47 12.56
CA TYR A 215 -14.13 -11.81 13.32
C TYR A 215 -13.22 -11.01 12.40
N ILE A 216 -13.08 -9.72 12.68
CA ILE A 216 -12.18 -8.81 11.97
C ILE A 216 -10.86 -8.74 12.72
N ASN A 217 -9.82 -9.23 12.07
CA ASN A 217 -8.48 -9.37 12.62
C ASN A 217 -7.48 -8.54 11.82
N GLY A 218 -6.41 -8.09 12.47
CA GLY A 218 -5.21 -7.71 11.73
C GLY A 218 -4.36 -8.93 11.40
N LEU A 219 -3.28 -8.68 10.67
CA LEU A 219 -2.34 -9.68 10.20
C LEU A 219 -1.32 -9.96 11.31
N LYS A 220 -1.36 -11.16 11.89
CA LYS A 220 -0.38 -11.60 12.90
C LYS A 220 0.67 -12.49 12.25
N ASP A 221 1.91 -12.39 12.71
CA ASP A 221 3.05 -13.16 12.19
C ASP A 221 3.33 -12.92 10.69
N VAL A 222 2.98 -11.72 10.18
CA VAL A 222 3.21 -11.34 8.78
C VAL A 222 4.33 -10.32 8.67
N ASP A 223 5.33 -10.63 7.84
CA ASP A 223 6.40 -9.72 7.45
C ASP A 223 5.94 -8.90 6.24
N ILE A 224 5.72 -7.61 6.48
CA ILE A 224 5.25 -6.69 5.43
C ILE A 224 6.29 -6.52 4.31
N HIS A 225 7.59 -6.67 4.57
CA HIS A 225 8.62 -6.46 3.56
C HIS A 225 8.55 -7.52 2.46
N ARG A 226 8.17 -8.75 2.81
CA ARG A 226 7.88 -9.82 1.84
C ARG A 226 6.77 -9.44 0.88
N ILE A 227 5.71 -8.81 1.40
CA ILE A 227 4.57 -8.37 0.59
C ILE A 227 4.97 -7.16 -0.26
N LYS A 228 5.68 -6.18 0.32
CA LYS A 228 6.15 -4.97 -0.39
C LYS A 228 7.06 -5.27 -1.58
N ALA A 229 7.77 -6.39 -1.57
CA ALA A 229 8.57 -6.85 -2.71
C ALA A 229 7.73 -7.10 -3.99
N TYR A 230 6.43 -7.37 -3.83
CA TYR A 230 5.48 -7.55 -4.93
C TYR A 230 4.42 -6.44 -4.99
N TYR A 231 4.13 -5.77 -3.87
CA TYR A 231 3.08 -4.77 -3.74
C TYR A 231 3.56 -3.58 -2.90
N PRO A 232 4.36 -2.67 -3.47
CA PRO A 232 5.16 -1.69 -2.71
C PRO A 232 4.37 -0.51 -2.15
N PHE A 233 3.11 -0.34 -2.54
CA PHE A 233 2.28 0.83 -2.20
C PHE A 233 1.63 0.73 -0.81
N ILE A 234 1.93 -0.32 -0.05
CA ILE A 234 1.50 -0.47 1.34
C ILE A 234 2.54 0.07 2.32
N LYS A 235 2.03 0.67 3.39
CA LYS A 235 2.81 1.17 4.52
C LYS A 235 2.61 0.27 5.73
N GLU A 236 3.68 0.10 6.50
CA GLU A 236 3.63 -0.62 7.76
C GLU A 236 2.86 0.18 8.81
N ASN A 237 1.98 -0.50 9.53
CA ASN A 237 1.20 0.09 10.60
C ASN A 237 0.76 -0.99 11.58
N TYR A 238 1.22 -0.89 12.84
CA TYR A 238 0.83 -1.80 13.91
C TYR A 238 -0.15 -1.14 14.84
N ASN A 239 -1.40 -1.59 14.80
CA ASN A 239 -2.46 -1.08 15.65
C ASN A 239 -3.48 -2.18 15.93
N THR A 240 -4.60 -1.82 16.57
CA THR A 240 -5.74 -2.72 16.77
C THR A 240 -6.85 -2.36 15.78
N VAL A 241 -7.60 -3.35 15.31
CA VAL A 241 -8.81 -3.09 14.50
C VAL A 241 -9.81 -2.26 15.32
N LYS A 242 -9.90 -2.58 16.62
CA LYS A 242 -10.72 -1.85 17.59
C LYS A 242 -10.40 -0.35 17.65
N TYR A 243 -9.14 0.06 17.58
CA TYR A 243 -8.75 1.47 17.56
C TYR A 243 -9.39 2.22 16.39
N TYR A 244 -9.30 1.69 15.17
CA TYR A 244 -9.92 2.33 13.99
C TYR A 244 -11.44 2.36 14.08
N TYR A 245 -12.03 1.30 14.61
CA TYR A 245 -13.47 1.20 14.83
C TYR A 245 -14.00 2.21 15.84
N ASP A 246 -13.35 2.32 17.01
CA ASP A 246 -13.77 3.25 18.05
C ASP A 246 -13.61 4.71 17.57
N LYS A 247 -12.52 5.03 16.88
CA LYS A 247 -12.28 6.34 16.24
C LYS A 247 -13.36 6.70 15.22
N SER A 248 -13.86 5.70 14.50
CA SER A 248 -14.95 5.89 13.53
C SER A 248 -16.25 6.28 14.20
N LYS A 249 -16.58 5.64 15.31
CA LYS A 249 -17.78 5.93 16.10
C LYS A 249 -17.76 7.32 16.73
N GLU A 250 -16.62 7.78 17.22
CA GLU A 250 -16.48 9.11 17.83
C GLU A 250 -16.89 10.23 16.86
N LYS A 251 -16.66 10.04 15.55
CA LYS A 251 -17.08 11.00 14.51
C LYS A 251 -18.59 10.97 14.22
N GLU A 252 -19.24 9.83 14.42
CA GLU A 252 -20.70 9.71 14.20
C GLU A 252 -21.51 10.24 15.39
N SER A 253 -20.93 10.27 16.60
CA SER A 253 -21.63 10.70 17.82
C SER A 253 -21.91 12.20 17.94
N ASP A 254 -21.42 13.03 17.01
CA ASP A 254 -21.80 14.45 16.91
C ASP A 254 -23.17 14.66 16.23
N ASP A 255 -23.76 13.63 15.61
CA ASP A 255 -25.08 13.70 14.99
C ASP A 255 -26.10 12.88 15.81
N SER A 256 -26.98 13.59 16.51
CA SER A 256 -27.89 12.99 17.49
C SER A 256 -28.92 12.05 16.84
N ASN A 257 -28.94 10.80 17.31
CA ASN A 257 -29.86 9.69 17.03
C ASN A 257 -29.42 8.69 15.95
N LYS A 258 -28.87 7.54 16.38
CA LYS A 258 -29.55 6.23 16.23
C LYS A 258 -28.79 5.09 16.90
N GLU A 259 -29.55 4.25 17.57
CA GLU A 259 -29.18 2.91 18.00
C GLU A 259 -28.78 2.05 16.78
N ASN A 260 -27.49 1.94 16.51
CA ASN A 260 -26.92 0.78 15.82
C ASN A 260 -25.72 0.33 16.64
N LYS A 261 -26.02 -0.43 17.69
CA LYS A 261 -25.00 -1.08 18.53
C LYS A 261 -24.37 -2.21 17.71
N ILE A 262 -23.54 -1.86 16.73
CA ILE A 262 -22.65 -2.82 16.07
C ILE A 262 -21.85 -3.48 17.19
N ASP A 263 -22.00 -4.79 17.30
CA ASP A 263 -21.51 -5.54 18.43
C ASP A 263 -19.99 -5.67 18.30
N SER A 264 -19.25 -4.98 19.16
CA SER A 264 -17.78 -4.99 19.18
C SER A 264 -17.19 -6.39 19.44
N MET A 265 -18.04 -7.39 19.69
CA MET A 265 -17.65 -8.78 19.97
C MET A 265 -16.81 -9.40 18.86
N TYR A 266 -17.04 -9.02 17.60
CA TYR A 266 -16.32 -9.58 16.45
C TYR A 266 -15.08 -8.77 16.05
N ILE A 267 -14.74 -7.72 16.80
CA ILE A 267 -13.62 -6.83 16.45
C ILE A 267 -12.43 -7.17 17.33
N SER A 268 -11.31 -7.54 16.70
CA SER A 268 -10.09 -7.86 17.43
C SER A 268 -9.50 -6.62 18.12
N ALA A 269 -9.23 -6.76 19.42
CA ALA A 269 -8.51 -5.78 20.24
C ALA A 269 -7.00 -6.06 20.29
N GLU A 270 -6.53 -7.04 19.52
CA GLU A 270 -5.13 -7.46 19.51
C GLU A 270 -4.29 -6.55 18.61
N LYS A 271 -3.15 -6.07 19.12
CA LYS A 271 -2.20 -5.31 18.29
C LYS A 271 -1.64 -6.24 17.22
N SER A 272 -1.73 -5.83 15.97
CA SER A 272 -1.35 -6.62 14.80
C SER A 272 -1.00 -5.70 13.63
N LEU A 273 -0.40 -6.27 12.58
CA LEU A 273 -0.11 -5.52 11.36
C LEU A 273 -1.42 -5.22 10.62
N LEU A 274 -1.61 -3.96 10.26
CA LEU A 274 -2.75 -3.45 9.50
C LEU A 274 -2.20 -2.59 8.35
N PRO A 275 -1.76 -3.20 7.24
CA PRO A 275 -1.13 -2.48 6.14
C PRO A 275 -2.01 -1.33 5.66
N ILE A 276 -1.45 -0.13 5.55
CA ILE A 276 -2.16 1.06 5.07
C ILE A 276 -1.89 1.26 3.58
N MET A 277 -2.91 1.64 2.84
CA MET A 277 -2.81 2.05 1.44
C MET A 277 -3.76 3.21 1.16
N SER A 278 -3.50 3.99 0.12
CA SER A 278 -4.45 4.90 -0.50
C SER A 278 -4.68 4.49 -1.95
N TYR A 279 -5.93 4.57 -2.41
CA TYR A 279 -6.23 4.48 -3.84
C TYR A 279 -5.66 5.66 -4.60
N ALA A 280 -5.28 5.44 -5.86
CA ALA A 280 -4.90 6.50 -6.78
C ALA A 280 -6.16 7.09 -7.44
N VAL A 281 -6.32 8.41 -7.35
CA VAL A 281 -7.33 9.17 -8.09
C VAL A 281 -6.68 9.72 -9.35
N ILE A 282 -7.12 9.20 -10.51
CA ILE A 282 -6.59 9.61 -11.81
C ILE A 282 -7.67 10.34 -12.62
N SER A 283 -7.33 11.50 -13.17
CA SER A 283 -8.19 12.26 -14.10
C SER A 283 -7.61 12.31 -15.52
N SER A 284 -6.32 11.96 -15.66
CA SER A 284 -5.64 11.86 -16.95
C SER A 284 -4.59 10.74 -16.91
N VAL A 285 -4.23 10.25 -18.09
CA VAL A 285 -3.14 9.28 -18.26
C VAL A 285 -2.13 9.83 -19.26
N GLU A 286 -0.88 9.84 -18.85
CA GLU A 286 0.26 10.18 -19.69
C GLU A 286 1.26 9.03 -19.64
N ASN A 287 1.30 8.25 -20.70
CA ASN A 287 2.28 7.20 -20.87
C ASN A 287 3.32 7.72 -21.85
N PHE A 288 4.48 8.18 -21.38
CA PHE A 288 5.59 8.48 -22.29
C PHE A 288 5.98 7.19 -23.02
N ILE A 289 5.60 7.08 -24.30
CA ILE A 289 6.31 6.21 -25.23
C ILE A 289 7.64 6.90 -25.47
N THR A 290 8.70 6.49 -24.77
CA THR A 290 10.06 6.79 -25.22
C THR A 290 10.27 6.11 -26.58
N ARG A 291 9.93 6.82 -27.66
CA ARG A 291 10.52 6.54 -28.96
C ARG A 291 12.01 6.86 -28.84
N LEU A 292 12.81 5.80 -28.96
CA LEU A 292 14.26 5.78 -29.13
C LEU A 292 15.06 6.41 -27.99
N GLU A 293 15.62 5.55 -27.13
CA GLU A 293 16.90 5.87 -26.51
C GLU A 293 17.91 6.16 -27.63
N MET A 294 18.65 7.25 -27.50
CA MET A 294 19.69 7.61 -28.46
C MET A 294 20.80 6.55 -28.44
N PRO A 295 21.44 6.28 -29.58
CA PRO A 295 22.55 5.34 -29.68
C PRO A 295 23.67 5.67 -28.67
N GLU A 296 24.24 4.62 -28.08
CA GLU A 296 25.28 4.62 -27.04
C GLU A 296 26.56 5.40 -27.44
N ASP A 297 26.68 5.72 -28.73
CA ASP A 297 27.74 6.48 -29.39
C ASP A 297 27.64 8.01 -29.24
N TYR A 298 26.60 8.57 -28.59
CA TYR A 298 26.52 10.02 -28.32
C TYR A 298 27.16 10.46 -26.99
N LEU A 299 27.66 9.54 -26.15
CA LEU A 299 28.31 9.88 -24.86
C LEU A 299 29.70 9.28 -24.64
N GLU A 300 30.34 8.70 -25.67
CA GLU A 300 31.77 8.36 -25.60
C GLU A 300 32.63 9.28 -26.47
N ALA A 301 32.71 10.54 -26.05
CA ALA A 301 33.87 11.38 -26.31
C ALA A 301 34.30 12.02 -24.99
N VAL A 302 34.98 11.23 -24.16
CA VAL A 302 36.22 11.54 -23.40
C VAL A 302 36.52 10.32 -22.53
N LYS A 303 37.44 9.47 -22.99
CA LYS A 303 38.13 8.47 -22.17
C LYS A 303 39.53 8.95 -21.81
N GLU A 304 39.86 8.69 -20.55
CA GLU A 304 41.18 8.45 -19.94
C GLU A 304 42.20 9.59 -19.78
N SER A 305 42.55 9.84 -18.51
CA SER A 305 43.89 9.51 -18.03
C SER A 305 43.99 9.51 -16.48
N TYR A 306 44.48 8.38 -15.95
CA TYR A 306 45.50 8.24 -14.89
C TYR A 306 45.52 9.22 -13.71
N TYR A 307 45.38 8.70 -12.48
CA TYR A 307 46.45 8.74 -11.47
C TYR A 307 46.24 7.67 -10.38
N THR A 308 47.26 6.85 -10.19
CA THR A 308 47.49 6.01 -9.02
C THR A 308 48.11 6.82 -7.87
N SER A 309 48.00 6.21 -6.67
CA SER A 309 48.80 6.35 -5.45
C SER A 309 48.56 7.56 -4.53
N ASP A 310 48.09 7.27 -3.31
CA ASP A 310 48.93 7.47 -2.13
C ASP A 310 48.60 6.50 -0.98
N LYS A 311 49.65 5.87 -0.46
CA LYS A 311 49.66 5.18 0.84
C LYS A 311 49.80 6.23 1.93
N LYS A 312 49.17 6.01 3.08
CA LYS A 312 49.86 6.13 4.38
C LYS A 312 49.31 5.18 5.43
N GLN A 313 50.25 4.50 6.08
CA GLN A 313 50.11 3.68 7.27
C GLN A 313 49.73 4.50 8.51
N GLY A 314 49.07 3.83 9.45
CA GLY A 314 49.49 3.90 10.85
C GLY A 314 48.35 4.12 11.85
N GLY A 315 48.01 3.07 12.61
CA GLY A 315 47.23 3.20 13.83
C GLY A 315 46.58 1.89 14.30
N ASN A 316 47.36 0.97 14.85
CA ASN A 316 46.83 -0.15 15.65
C ASN A 316 46.07 0.40 16.87
N ASN A 317 44.85 -0.11 17.13
CA ASN A 317 44.42 -0.65 18.44
C ASN A 317 42.93 -1.04 18.42
N GLY A 318 42.63 -2.35 18.57
CA GLY A 318 41.29 -2.83 18.93
C GLY A 318 40.72 -3.94 18.03
N THR A 319 41.39 -5.08 17.99
CA THR A 319 40.96 -6.31 17.30
C THR A 319 39.81 -7.00 18.04
N GLY A 320 38.67 -7.16 17.35
CA GLY A 320 37.65 -8.18 17.65
C GLY A 320 36.25 -7.62 17.89
N GLY A 321 35.31 -7.91 16.99
CA GLY A 321 33.89 -7.78 17.29
C GLY A 321 33.54 -8.61 18.52
N TYR A 322 32.95 -7.97 19.52
CA TYR A 322 32.55 -8.62 20.76
C TYR A 322 31.43 -9.63 20.46
N TYR A 323 31.64 -10.87 20.87
CA TYR A 323 30.55 -11.83 20.91
C TYR A 323 29.52 -11.37 21.93
N GLY A 324 28.24 -11.55 21.60
CA GLY A 324 27.14 -11.23 22.49
C GLY A 324 26.02 -12.24 22.35
N CYS A 325 25.08 -12.15 23.27
CA CYS A 325 23.89 -12.97 23.22
C CYS A 325 22.79 -12.27 22.41
N TYR A 326 22.50 -12.79 21.22
CA TYR A 326 21.33 -12.38 20.45
C TYR A 326 20.07 -12.75 21.22
N GLY A 327 19.06 -11.87 21.22
CA GLY A 327 17.80 -12.07 21.95
C GLY A 327 17.81 -11.61 23.42
N ASN A 328 18.97 -11.46 24.06
CA ASN A 328 19.09 -10.83 25.38
C ASN A 328 20.52 -10.29 25.62
N SER A 329 20.70 -8.98 25.57
CA SER A 329 22.03 -8.34 25.72
C SER A 329 22.61 -8.37 27.13
N GLU A 330 21.84 -8.75 28.16
CA GLU A 330 22.31 -8.83 29.54
C GLU A 330 23.11 -10.11 29.80
N ILE A 331 22.92 -11.15 28.97
CA ILE A 331 23.66 -12.40 29.06
C ILE A 331 25.06 -12.22 28.47
N THR A 332 26.07 -12.35 29.32
CA THR A 332 27.49 -12.20 28.96
C THR A 332 28.20 -13.54 28.79
N GLY A 333 27.53 -14.66 29.09
CA GLY A 333 28.08 -16.00 28.97
C GLY A 333 27.52 -16.78 27.77
N LYS A 334 28.41 -17.36 26.95
CA LYS A 334 28.02 -18.23 25.81
C LYS A 334 27.12 -19.39 26.23
N PHE A 335 27.48 -20.09 27.31
CA PHE A 335 26.74 -21.26 27.76
C PHE A 335 25.31 -20.91 28.17
N GLU A 336 25.16 -19.84 28.95
CA GLU A 336 23.85 -19.34 29.33
C GLU A 336 23.06 -18.89 28.10
N CYS A 337 23.70 -18.21 27.15
CA CYS A 337 23.03 -17.74 25.95
C CYS A 337 22.53 -18.88 25.05
N ASP A 338 23.35 -19.89 24.79
CA ASP A 338 23.00 -21.02 23.91
C ASP A 338 22.07 -22.03 24.62
N SER A 339 21.88 -21.91 25.94
CA SER A 339 20.98 -22.78 26.71
C SER A 339 19.51 -22.49 26.40
N TYR A 340 18.69 -23.55 26.31
CA TYR A 340 17.22 -23.44 26.26
C TYR A 340 16.59 -23.08 27.61
N TYR A 341 17.38 -23.12 28.69
CA TYR A 341 16.94 -22.90 30.06
C TYR A 341 17.69 -21.73 30.72
N ASN A 342 17.01 -21.03 31.62
CA ASN A 342 17.59 -20.07 32.55
C ASN A 342 18.45 -20.80 33.61
N ILE A 343 19.22 -20.03 34.38
CA ILE A 343 20.08 -20.57 35.46
C ILE A 343 19.27 -21.34 36.51
N ASP A 344 18.01 -20.97 36.74
CA ASP A 344 17.08 -21.65 37.66
C ASP A 344 16.45 -22.94 37.09
N GLY A 345 16.81 -23.33 35.85
CA GLY A 345 16.30 -24.52 35.17
C GLY A 345 14.94 -24.33 34.49
N THR A 346 14.34 -23.13 34.53
CA THR A 346 13.11 -22.83 33.79
C THR A 346 13.39 -22.64 32.31
N ALA A 347 12.45 -23.02 31.44
CA ALA A 347 12.62 -22.82 30.00
C ALA A 347 12.57 -21.33 29.64
N LYS A 348 13.42 -20.89 28.72
CA LYS A 348 13.40 -19.52 28.21
C LYS A 348 12.13 -19.28 27.38
N THR A 349 11.53 -18.12 27.56
CA THR A 349 10.39 -17.64 26.76
C THR A 349 10.82 -16.92 25.48
N TYR A 350 12.12 -16.75 25.28
CA TYR A 350 12.72 -16.07 24.14
C TYR A 350 13.83 -16.94 23.53
N TYR A 351 14.04 -16.78 22.23
CA TYR A 351 15.15 -17.40 21.53
C TYR A 351 16.42 -16.58 21.77
N SER A 352 17.53 -17.27 22.06
CA SER A 352 18.83 -16.64 22.20
C SER A 352 19.93 -17.46 21.55
N LEU A 353 20.94 -16.77 21.01
CA LEU A 353 22.06 -17.41 20.34
C LEU A 353 23.34 -16.60 20.56
N TRP A 354 24.41 -17.28 20.97
CA TRP A 354 25.71 -16.66 21.07
C TRP A 354 26.29 -16.46 19.68
N ASP A 355 26.48 -15.21 19.30
CA ASP A 355 26.91 -14.85 17.96
C ASP A 355 27.82 -13.61 17.98
N LYS A 356 28.69 -13.52 16.99
CA LYS A 356 29.63 -12.41 16.85
C LYS A 356 28.90 -11.22 16.24
N ARG A 357 29.06 -10.03 16.82
CA ARG A 357 28.64 -8.78 16.17
C ARG A 357 29.59 -8.45 15.02
N CYS A 358 29.04 -8.03 13.89
CA CYS A 358 29.86 -7.50 12.81
C CYS A 358 30.47 -6.15 13.24
N VAL A 359 31.68 -5.87 12.74
CA VAL A 359 32.37 -4.58 12.94
C VAL A 359 32.71 -3.93 11.61
N ALA A 360 32.80 -4.73 10.55
CA ALA A 360 33.03 -4.29 9.19
C ALA A 360 32.01 -4.95 8.28
N ASP A 361 31.68 -4.28 7.18
CA ASP A 361 30.71 -4.75 6.20
C ASP A 361 31.10 -6.09 5.59
N GLU A 362 32.39 -6.31 5.38
CA GLU A 362 32.94 -7.52 4.77
C GLU A 362 32.77 -8.77 5.65
N GLU A 363 32.42 -8.60 6.93
CA GLU A 363 32.05 -9.71 7.80
C GLU A 363 30.64 -10.24 7.49
N CYS A 364 29.85 -9.51 6.71
CA CYS A 364 28.47 -9.84 6.41
C CYS A 364 28.31 -10.63 5.11
N PRO A 365 27.53 -11.72 5.14
CA PRO A 365 27.47 -12.70 4.05
C PRO A 365 26.82 -12.15 2.77
N TYR A 366 26.02 -11.10 2.87
CA TYR A 366 25.33 -10.48 1.73
C TYR A 366 25.90 -9.12 1.35
N TYR A 367 27.05 -8.71 1.91
CA TYR A 367 27.61 -7.39 1.62
C TYR A 367 27.95 -7.27 0.14
N LYS A 368 27.34 -6.27 -0.53
CA LYS A 368 27.46 -6.03 -1.97
C LYS A 368 27.13 -7.26 -2.84
N ALA A 369 26.32 -8.18 -2.31
CA ALA A 369 25.88 -9.34 -3.08
C ALA A 369 24.98 -8.95 -4.26
N ASN A 370 24.23 -7.85 -4.13
CA ASN A 370 23.56 -7.22 -5.26
C ASN A 370 24.53 -6.27 -5.99
N THR A 371 24.80 -6.53 -7.27
CA THR A 371 25.68 -5.65 -8.08
C THR A 371 24.94 -4.89 -9.19
N LYS A 372 23.60 -4.98 -9.26
CA LYS A 372 22.81 -4.36 -10.35
C LYS A 372 22.77 -2.84 -10.27
N TYR A 373 23.09 -2.26 -9.12
CA TYR A 373 23.24 -0.82 -8.93
C TYR A 373 24.28 -0.53 -7.84
N PRO A 374 24.95 0.63 -7.84
CA PRO A 374 25.90 0.98 -6.80
C PRO A 374 25.22 1.03 -5.43
N ASN A 375 25.64 0.17 -4.51
CA ASN A 375 25.07 0.07 -3.17
C ASN A 375 26.09 -0.43 -2.13
N THR A 376 25.69 -0.32 -0.86
CA THR A 376 26.40 -0.87 0.30
C THR A 376 25.50 -1.82 1.10
N ARG A 377 24.49 -2.43 0.43
CA ARG A 377 23.52 -3.31 1.08
C ARG A 377 24.15 -4.62 1.51
N GLY A 378 23.51 -5.26 2.48
CA GLY A 378 23.96 -6.50 3.09
C GLY A 378 25.18 -6.35 4.00
N GLY A 379 25.59 -5.11 4.28
CA GLY A 379 26.71 -4.76 5.16
C GLY A 379 26.35 -4.77 6.65
N CYS A 380 27.25 -4.24 7.47
CA CYS A 380 27.10 -4.18 8.91
C CYS A 380 26.31 -2.91 9.29
N ILE A 381 25.11 -3.10 9.84
CA ILE A 381 24.26 -2.00 10.30
C ILE A 381 24.46 -1.71 11.78
N ASP A 382 23.92 -0.56 12.21
CA ASP A 382 23.97 -0.10 13.59
C ASP A 382 23.54 -1.19 14.58
N GLY A 383 24.32 -1.35 15.64
CA GLY A 383 24.14 -2.43 16.62
C GLY A 383 24.92 -3.70 16.31
N GLY A 384 25.68 -3.75 15.21
CA GLY A 384 26.56 -4.88 14.87
C GLY A 384 25.81 -6.07 14.29
N PHE A 385 24.70 -5.80 13.58
CA PHE A 385 23.93 -6.79 12.84
C PHE A 385 24.30 -6.75 11.37
N CYS A 386 24.35 -7.90 10.71
CA CYS A 386 24.39 -7.93 9.26
C CYS A 386 23.00 -7.65 8.71
N GLU A 387 22.90 -6.77 7.73
CA GLU A 387 21.70 -6.61 6.93
C GLU A 387 21.47 -7.87 6.08
N PHE A 388 20.26 -8.40 6.09
CA PHE A 388 19.90 -9.58 5.30
C PHE A 388 18.84 -9.22 4.25
N PRO A 389 18.84 -9.90 3.09
CA PRO A 389 17.76 -9.78 2.13
C PRO A 389 16.40 -10.13 2.72
N VAL A 390 15.34 -9.52 2.17
CA VAL A 390 13.96 -9.85 2.49
C VAL A 390 13.72 -11.35 2.23
N GLY A 391 13.04 -12.00 3.17
CA GLY A 391 12.83 -13.45 3.14
C GLY A 391 13.78 -14.22 4.05
N VAL A 392 15.03 -13.76 4.22
CA VAL A 392 16.02 -14.46 5.04
C VAL A 392 15.68 -14.38 6.53
N LYS A 393 15.66 -15.53 7.20
CA LYS A 393 15.40 -15.58 8.64
C LYS A 393 16.67 -15.31 9.42
N ARG A 394 16.67 -14.22 10.20
CA ARG A 394 17.73 -13.91 11.15
C ARG A 394 17.75 -14.94 12.28
N LEU A 395 18.91 -15.53 12.54
CA LEU A 395 19.17 -16.40 13.70
C LEU A 395 20.10 -15.76 14.73
N GLY A 396 20.84 -14.72 14.34
CA GLY A 396 21.79 -14.02 15.19
C GLY A 396 22.20 -12.66 14.61
N TYR A 397 23.32 -12.14 15.09
CA TYR A 397 23.92 -10.91 14.56
C TYR A 397 24.41 -11.11 13.12
N THR A 398 25.10 -12.22 12.85
CA THR A 398 25.66 -12.60 11.55
C THR A 398 25.08 -13.91 11.02
N LYS A 399 24.46 -14.72 11.89
CA LYS A 399 23.85 -16.01 11.52
C LYS A 399 22.44 -15.87 10.97
N TYR A 400 22.12 -16.71 9.99
CA TYR A 400 20.86 -16.68 9.26
C TYR A 400 20.45 -18.07 8.77
N SER A 401 19.21 -18.18 8.29
CA SER A 401 18.69 -19.32 7.54
C SER A 401 18.06 -18.80 6.24
N ASP A 402 18.48 -19.35 5.11
CA ASP A 402 18.10 -18.94 3.75
C ASP A 402 17.44 -20.09 2.95
N THR A 403 16.90 -21.08 3.65
CA THR A 403 16.31 -22.29 3.04
C THR A 403 14.79 -22.31 3.16
N ASN A 404 14.14 -22.97 2.20
CA ASN A 404 12.68 -23.16 2.14
C ASN A 404 11.93 -21.81 2.17
N LEU A 405 11.02 -21.62 3.14
CA LEU A 405 10.30 -20.36 3.33
C LEU A 405 11.21 -19.16 3.59
N ASN A 406 12.46 -19.40 4.04
CA ASN A 406 13.42 -18.35 4.34
C ASN A 406 14.35 -18.02 3.16
N THR A 407 14.11 -18.58 1.98
CA THR A 407 14.91 -18.25 0.80
C THR A 407 14.80 -16.76 0.47
N PRO A 408 15.93 -16.08 0.21
CA PRO A 408 15.96 -14.66 -0.09
C PRO A 408 15.12 -14.36 -1.33
N LEU A 409 14.29 -13.32 -1.25
CA LEU A 409 13.59 -12.79 -2.41
C LEU A 409 14.57 -12.08 -3.33
N CYS A 410 14.35 -12.19 -4.64
CA CYS A 410 15.16 -11.55 -5.65
C CYS A 410 14.42 -11.44 -6.98
N TYR A 411 14.89 -10.53 -7.84
CA TYR A 411 14.19 -10.22 -9.09
C TYR A 411 14.45 -11.24 -10.20
N ASN A 412 15.58 -11.98 -10.17
CA ASN A 412 16.02 -12.85 -11.27
C ASN A 412 16.80 -14.13 -10.84
N CYS A 413 16.73 -14.60 -9.59
CA CYS A 413 17.61 -15.72 -9.17
C CYS A 413 17.31 -17.08 -9.82
N ASP A 414 16.15 -17.26 -10.44
CA ASP A 414 15.81 -18.50 -11.14
C ASP A 414 16.53 -18.64 -12.49
N ASN A 415 17.13 -17.55 -12.97
CA ASN A 415 17.81 -17.53 -14.25
C ASN A 415 19.21 -18.20 -14.11
N PRO A 416 19.51 -19.27 -14.88
CA PRO A 416 20.79 -19.98 -14.78
C PRO A 416 22.02 -19.09 -14.97
N GLU A 417 21.88 -17.98 -15.70
CA GLU A 417 22.92 -16.98 -15.98
C GLU A 417 23.24 -16.08 -14.77
N ASP A 418 22.31 -15.89 -13.83
CA ASP A 418 22.46 -15.05 -12.65
C ASP A 418 22.99 -15.82 -11.42
N LYS A 419 23.33 -17.12 -11.55
CA LYS A 419 23.85 -17.98 -10.46
C LYS A 419 25.17 -17.49 -9.83
N GLY A 420 25.79 -16.45 -10.36
CA GLY A 420 26.95 -15.77 -9.77
C GLY A 420 26.73 -14.30 -9.37
N ASN A 421 25.52 -13.76 -9.58
CA ASN A 421 25.20 -12.35 -9.32
C ASN A 421 23.72 -12.15 -8.92
N PRO A 422 23.31 -12.67 -7.74
CA PRO A 422 21.93 -12.66 -7.31
C PRO A 422 21.42 -11.24 -7.03
N ASP A 423 20.25 -10.93 -7.60
CA ASP A 423 19.62 -9.61 -7.49
C ASP A 423 18.67 -9.54 -6.30
N TYR A 424 19.23 -9.60 -5.09
CA TYR A 424 18.50 -9.69 -3.83
C TYR A 424 17.69 -8.42 -3.50
N VAL A 425 16.53 -8.65 -2.88
CA VAL A 425 15.62 -7.59 -2.41
C VAL A 425 15.96 -7.21 -0.97
N PHE A 426 16.00 -5.91 -0.68
CA PHE A 426 16.15 -5.37 0.68
C PHE A 426 14.95 -4.46 1.06
N GLU A 427 14.80 -4.11 2.34
CA GLU A 427 13.57 -3.47 2.89
C GLU A 427 13.14 -2.13 2.26
N ASN A 428 14.03 -1.45 1.52
CA ASN A 428 13.79 -0.17 0.82
C ASN A 428 14.14 -0.22 -0.68
N ASP A 429 14.26 -1.42 -1.23
CA ASP A 429 14.80 -1.67 -2.57
C ASP A 429 13.96 -1.02 -3.68
N PHE A 430 12.62 -0.95 -3.53
CA PHE A 430 11.75 -0.25 -4.49
C PHE A 430 12.19 1.18 -4.80
N ASN A 431 12.49 1.98 -3.76
CA ASN A 431 12.90 3.38 -3.92
C ASN A 431 14.29 3.51 -4.55
N GLU A 432 15.22 2.63 -4.18
CA GLU A 432 16.56 2.58 -4.76
C GLU A 432 16.48 2.23 -6.26
N ARG A 433 15.70 1.21 -6.59
CA ARG A 433 15.48 0.77 -7.98
C ARG A 433 14.83 1.83 -8.85
N ALA A 434 13.80 2.50 -8.33
CA ALA A 434 13.15 3.61 -9.02
C ALA A 434 14.15 4.74 -9.31
N LYS A 435 15.02 5.07 -8.34
CA LYS A 435 16.09 6.07 -8.51
C LYS A 435 17.09 5.67 -9.60
N TYR A 436 17.46 4.39 -9.68
CA TYR A 436 18.39 3.88 -10.70
C TYR A 436 17.71 3.44 -12.01
N LYS A 437 16.39 3.63 -12.15
CA LYS A 437 15.59 3.26 -13.34
C LYS A 437 15.71 1.78 -13.73
N ILE A 438 15.80 0.89 -12.74
CA ILE A 438 15.80 -0.56 -12.94
C ILE A 438 14.46 -1.16 -12.50
N ASN A 439 14.19 -2.42 -12.87
CA ASN A 439 12.89 -3.07 -12.64
C ASN A 439 12.46 -3.01 -11.16
N THR A 440 11.35 -2.37 -10.83
CA THR A 440 10.93 -2.14 -9.43
C THR A 440 10.07 -3.25 -8.83
N ILE A 441 9.75 -4.31 -9.60
CA ILE A 441 8.99 -5.46 -9.13
C ILE A 441 9.58 -6.81 -9.52
N ILE A 442 9.56 -7.79 -8.61
CA ILE A 442 10.04 -9.15 -8.88
C ILE A 442 9.21 -9.81 -9.99
N SER A 443 7.88 -9.74 -9.89
CA SER A 443 6.97 -10.24 -10.92
C SER A 443 5.65 -9.50 -10.88
N LEU A 444 5.05 -9.28 -12.04
CA LEU A 444 3.74 -8.64 -12.13
C LEU A 444 2.65 -9.49 -11.46
N LEU A 445 1.71 -8.82 -10.82
CA LEU A 445 0.47 -9.38 -10.28
C LEU A 445 -0.60 -9.32 -11.36
N ASP A 446 -1.48 -10.31 -11.39
CA ASP A 446 -2.53 -10.39 -12.38
C ASP A 446 -3.79 -9.67 -11.88
N TYR A 447 -4.18 -8.57 -12.53
CA TYR A 447 -5.41 -7.84 -12.21
C TYR A 447 -6.64 -8.34 -12.98
N ARG A 448 -6.45 -9.25 -13.95
CA ARG A 448 -7.50 -9.78 -14.85
C ARG A 448 -8.03 -11.14 -14.45
N SER A 449 -7.25 -11.96 -13.75
CA SER A 449 -7.67 -13.29 -13.27
C SER A 449 -8.66 -13.20 -12.10
N LEU A 450 -9.78 -12.51 -12.34
CA LEU A 450 -10.87 -12.20 -11.42
C LEU A 450 -12.05 -13.17 -11.53
#